data_AF-A0A4Q6BG18-F1
#
_entry.id   AF-A0A4Q6BG18-F1
#
_cell.length_a   1.000
_cell.length_b   1.000
_cell.length_c   1.000
_cell.angle_alpha   90.00
_cell.angle_beta   90.00
_cell.angle_gamma   90.00
#
_symmetry.space_group_name_H-M   'P 1'
#
loop_
_entity.id
_entity.type
_entity.pdbx_description
1 polymer ?
#
loop_
_entity_poly.entity_id
_entity_poly.type
_entity_poly.pdbx_seq_one_letter_code
_entity_poly.pdbx_strand_id
1 'polypeptide(L)'
;MGVFYSGVHATIAGVILGLITPYQFNRSANEKVSYSPVEDLMHQLHPFISFGIMPVFALANAGVALRGIELGQVFSHRIHLGVALGLIFGKPFGILLLSWVSVKMRLANLPEGIRWVHIAGVGCLGGVGFTMALFIANLALLPQQEVYAKTAIILGSLVSGTLGAIVLRRAFASS
;
A
#
# COMPACT_ATOMS: atom_id res chain seq x y z
N MET A 1 -12.61 -17.25 24.43
CA MET A 1 -13.18 -17.50 23.08
C MET A 1 -13.15 -16.24 22.19
N GLY A 2 -12.14 -15.35 22.29
CA GLY A 2 -12.15 -14.05 21.60
C GLY A 2 -11.00 -13.80 20.60
N VAL A 3 -10.05 -14.73 20.46
CA VAL A 3 -8.79 -14.47 19.73
C VAL A 3 -8.87 -14.84 18.24
N PHE A 4 -9.75 -15.77 17.84
CA PHE A 4 -9.88 -16.23 16.45
C PHE A 4 -10.70 -15.31 15.53
N TYR A 5 -11.49 -14.37 16.09
CA TYR A 5 -12.46 -13.59 15.30
C TYR A 5 -11.98 -12.20 14.84
N SER A 6 -10.81 -11.72 15.28
CA SER A 6 -10.43 -10.34 14.95
C SER A 6 -9.80 -10.18 13.56
N GLY A 7 -9.47 -11.26 12.84
CA GLY A 7 -8.78 -11.24 11.54
C GLY A 7 -7.33 -10.74 11.59
N VAL A 8 -7.03 -9.77 12.47
CA VAL A 8 -5.72 -9.17 12.71
C VAL A 8 -4.70 -10.20 13.20
N HIS A 9 -5.10 -11.13 14.09
CA HIS A 9 -4.18 -12.15 14.61
C HIS A 9 -3.63 -13.05 13.50
N ALA A 10 -4.45 -13.42 12.51
CA ALA A 10 -4.00 -14.22 11.38
C ALA A 10 -2.96 -13.47 10.52
N THR A 11 -3.13 -12.17 10.32
CA THR A 11 -2.14 -11.35 9.60
C THR A 11 -0.84 -11.19 10.37
N ILE A 12 -0.90 -10.98 11.68
CA ILE A 12 0.30 -10.87 12.53
C ILE A 12 1.06 -12.20 12.57
N ALA A 13 0.36 -13.34 12.63
CA ALA A 13 0.97 -14.66 12.58
C ALA A 13 1.80 -14.88 11.31
N GLY A 14 1.30 -14.42 10.14
CA GLY A 14 2.06 -14.45 8.89
C GLY A 14 3.34 -13.61 8.95
N VAL A 15 3.27 -12.41 9.53
CA VAL A 15 4.45 -11.54 9.73
C VAL A 15 5.46 -12.22 10.66
N ILE A 16 5.02 -12.78 11.79
CA ILE A 16 5.88 -13.49 12.73
C ILE A 16 6.56 -14.68 12.05
N LEU A 17 5.83 -15.46 11.26
CA LEU A 17 6.39 -16.59 10.53
C LEU A 17 7.48 -16.12 9.55
N GLY A 18 7.26 -15.04 8.82
CA GLY A 18 8.28 -14.43 7.95
C GLY A 18 9.50 -13.90 8.71
N LEU A 19 9.32 -13.34 9.90
CA LEU A 19 10.43 -12.89 10.75
C LEU A 19 11.24 -14.06 11.33
N ILE A 20 10.62 -15.22 11.53
CA ILE A 20 11.28 -16.44 12.02
C ILE A 20 12.02 -17.17 10.89
N THR A 21 11.61 -17.02 9.63
CA THR A 21 12.32 -17.67 8.51
C THR A 21 13.75 -17.15 8.37
N PRO A 22 14.75 -18.04 8.28
CA PRO A 22 16.16 -17.64 8.31
C PRO A 22 16.58 -16.94 7.01
N TYR A 23 17.29 -15.82 7.16
CA TYR A 23 17.81 -15.04 6.03
C TYR A 23 19.10 -15.61 5.42
N GLN A 24 19.93 -16.31 6.20
CA GLN A 24 21.15 -16.95 5.70
C GLN A 24 21.25 -18.37 6.23
N PHE A 25 21.48 -19.31 5.32
CA PHE A 25 21.87 -20.66 5.68
C PHE A 25 23.38 -20.80 5.48
N ASN A 26 24.16 -20.63 6.54
CA ASN A 26 25.62 -20.78 6.49
C ASN A 26 25.96 -22.28 6.53
N ARG A 27 26.38 -22.85 5.40
CA ARG A 27 27.05 -24.15 5.36
C ARG A 27 28.20 -24.18 4.34
N SER A 28 29.38 -24.44 4.89
CA SER A 28 30.62 -24.98 4.30
C SER A 28 31.42 -24.08 3.35
N ALA A 29 32.67 -23.83 3.76
CA ALA A 29 33.68 -22.96 3.18
C ALA A 29 34.22 -23.35 1.78
N ASN A 30 33.45 -24.04 0.94
CA ASN A 30 33.93 -24.54 -0.37
C ASN A 30 32.93 -24.47 -1.54
N GLU A 31 31.72 -23.94 -1.36
CA GLU A 31 30.75 -23.74 -2.45
C GLU A 31 30.41 -22.25 -2.62
N LYS A 32 30.54 -21.75 -3.86
CA LYS A 32 30.43 -20.32 -4.24
C LYS A 32 28.99 -19.79 -4.36
N VAL A 33 27.98 -20.55 -3.94
CA VAL A 33 26.57 -20.15 -4.13
C VAL A 33 25.86 -20.11 -2.79
N SER A 34 25.68 -18.89 -2.27
CA SER A 34 24.86 -18.62 -1.08
C SER A 34 23.38 -18.59 -1.50
N TYR A 35 22.58 -19.56 -1.07
CA TYR A 35 21.12 -19.51 -1.21
C TYR A 35 20.49 -18.99 0.09
N SER A 36 19.56 -18.04 -0.03
CA SER A 36 18.79 -17.50 1.11
C SER A 36 17.41 -18.16 1.12
N PRO A 37 17.09 -19.01 2.11
CA PRO A 37 15.81 -19.71 2.16
C PRO A 37 14.59 -18.78 2.16
N VAL A 38 14.69 -17.60 2.79
CA VAL A 38 13.60 -16.60 2.76
C VAL A 38 13.47 -15.95 1.39
N GLU A 39 14.57 -15.73 0.68
CA GLU A 39 14.53 -15.15 -0.66
C GLU A 39 13.96 -16.11 -1.69
N ASP A 40 14.30 -17.39 -1.58
CA ASP A 40 13.71 -18.47 -2.38
C ASP A 40 12.21 -18.62 -2.09
N LEU A 41 11.83 -18.59 -0.81
CA LEU A 41 10.42 -18.63 -0.41
C LEU A 41 9.65 -17.43 -0.98
N MET A 42 10.19 -16.21 -0.85
CA MET A 42 9.57 -15.01 -1.42
C MET A 42 9.43 -15.11 -2.94
N HIS A 43 10.46 -15.59 -3.65
CA HIS A 43 10.40 -15.78 -5.11
C HIS A 43 9.32 -16.78 -5.53
N GLN A 44 9.17 -17.88 -4.79
CA GLN A 44 8.15 -18.90 -5.08
C GLN A 44 6.74 -18.42 -4.75
N LEU A 45 6.57 -17.66 -3.65
CA LEU A 45 5.26 -17.15 -3.23
C LEU A 45 4.81 -15.94 -4.05
N HIS A 46 5.74 -15.10 -4.53
CA HIS A 46 5.43 -13.87 -5.24
C HIS A 46 4.44 -14.05 -6.41
N PRO A 47 4.61 -15.01 -7.35
CA PRO A 47 3.65 -15.21 -8.43
C PRO A 47 2.27 -15.67 -7.92
N PHE A 48 2.24 -16.57 -6.93
CA PHE A 48 0.97 -17.04 -6.35
C PHE A 48 0.21 -15.90 -5.63
N ILE A 49 0.92 -15.05 -4.91
CA ILE A 49 0.33 -13.89 -4.24
C ILE A 49 -0.15 -12.87 -5.28
N SER A 50 0.70 -12.52 -6.24
CA SER A 50 0.42 -11.45 -7.20
C SER A 50 -0.69 -11.80 -8.19
N PHE A 51 -0.78 -13.05 -8.63
CA PHE A 51 -1.76 -13.48 -9.64
C PHE A 51 -2.94 -14.27 -9.06
N GLY A 52 -2.83 -14.80 -7.84
CA GLY A 52 -3.90 -15.55 -7.18
C GLY A 52 -4.53 -14.77 -6.03
N ILE A 53 -3.81 -14.63 -4.92
CA ILE A 53 -4.36 -14.10 -3.67
C ILE A 53 -4.80 -12.63 -3.83
N MET A 54 -3.95 -11.78 -4.40
CA MET A 54 -4.21 -10.34 -4.52
C MET A 54 -5.44 -10.02 -5.39
N PRO A 55 -5.60 -10.60 -6.60
CA PRO A 55 -6.81 -10.40 -7.41
C PRO A 55 -8.08 -10.91 -6.72
N VAL A 56 -8.04 -12.10 -6.11
CA VAL A 56 -9.20 -12.66 -5.39
C VAL A 56 -9.58 -11.77 -4.20
N PHE A 57 -8.59 -11.35 -3.41
CA PHE A 57 -8.80 -10.45 -2.28
C PHE A 57 -9.39 -9.10 -2.73
N ALA A 58 -8.82 -8.52 -3.79
CA ALA A 58 -9.29 -7.27 -4.36
C ALA A 58 -10.73 -7.41 -4.86
N LEU A 59 -11.08 -8.47 -5.59
CA LEU A 59 -12.43 -8.67 -6.10
C LEU A 59 -13.45 -8.86 -4.96
N ALA A 60 -13.10 -9.66 -3.95
CA ALA A 60 -13.96 -9.92 -2.80
C ALA A 60 -14.23 -8.64 -1.97
N ASN A 61 -13.23 -7.76 -1.85
CA ASN A 61 -13.31 -6.57 -0.99
C ASN A 61 -13.67 -5.28 -1.73
N ALA A 62 -13.37 -5.18 -3.02
CA ALA A 62 -13.69 -4.00 -3.84
C ALA A 62 -15.12 -4.03 -4.38
N GLY A 63 -15.84 -5.16 -4.25
CA GLY A 63 -17.26 -5.26 -4.57
C GLY A 63 -18.09 -4.34 -3.68
N VAL A 64 -18.33 -3.10 -4.13
CA VAL A 64 -19.20 -2.16 -3.44
C VAL A 64 -20.61 -2.30 -3.99
N ALA A 65 -21.56 -2.72 -3.16
CA ALA A 65 -22.97 -2.73 -3.52
C ALA A 65 -23.50 -1.28 -3.54
N LEU A 66 -23.41 -0.62 -4.70
CA LEU A 66 -23.92 0.75 -4.90
C LEU A 66 -25.46 0.83 -4.97
N ARG A 67 -26.16 -0.29 -4.80
CA ARG A 67 -27.62 -0.36 -4.87
C ARG A 67 -28.25 0.34 -3.66
N GLY A 68 -29.04 1.38 -3.92
CA GLY A 68 -29.78 2.13 -2.89
C GLY A 68 -28.99 3.25 -2.22
N ILE A 69 -27.82 3.62 -2.77
CA ILE A 69 -27.00 4.70 -2.21
C ILE A 69 -27.18 5.96 -3.06
N GLU A 70 -27.60 7.05 -2.42
CA GLU A 70 -27.59 8.36 -3.06
C GLU A 70 -26.14 8.83 -3.24
N LEU A 71 -25.67 8.86 -4.49
CA LEU A 71 -24.30 9.28 -4.83
C LEU A 71 -23.95 10.66 -4.24
N GLY A 72 -24.91 11.57 -4.14
CA GLY A 72 -24.72 12.89 -3.51
C GLY A 72 -24.37 12.82 -2.01
N GLN A 73 -24.93 11.84 -1.29
CA GLN A 73 -24.63 11.64 0.13
C GLN A 73 -23.25 11.00 0.33
N VAL A 74 -22.79 10.16 -0.61
CA VAL A 74 -21.47 9.51 -0.56
C VAL A 74 -20.35 10.54 -0.53
N PHE A 75 -20.39 11.52 -1.44
CA PHE A 75 -19.36 12.55 -1.53
C PHE A 75 -19.38 13.53 -0.34
N SER A 76 -20.52 13.66 0.35
CA SER A 76 -20.66 14.52 1.52
C SER A 76 -20.35 13.79 2.83
N HIS A 77 -20.22 12.46 2.81
CA HIS A 77 -19.98 11.67 4.01
C HIS A 77 -18.58 11.90 4.56
N ARG A 78 -18.47 12.16 5.87
CA ARG A 78 -17.21 12.50 6.55
C ARG A 78 -16.13 11.43 6.35
N ILE A 79 -16.51 10.15 6.40
CA ILE A 79 -15.59 9.03 6.19
C ILE A 79 -15.05 9.04 4.75
N HIS A 80 -15.90 9.29 3.76
CA HIS A 80 -15.48 9.31 2.37
C HIS A 80 -14.46 10.44 2.13
N LEU A 81 -14.78 11.66 2.59
CA LEU A 81 -13.89 12.81 2.46
C LEU A 81 -12.57 12.62 3.21
N GLY A 82 -12.62 12.13 4.46
CA GLY A 82 -11.42 11.89 5.26
C GLY A 82 -10.48 10.88 4.60
N VAL A 83 -11.01 9.76 4.10
CA VAL A 83 -10.22 8.73 3.44
C VAL A 83 -9.69 9.21 2.08
N ALA A 84 -10.53 9.84 1.26
CA ALA A 84 -10.12 10.37 -0.04
C ALA A 84 -9.02 11.43 0.10
N LEU A 85 -9.20 12.41 0.99
CA LEU A 85 -8.19 13.45 1.25
C LEU A 85 -6.93 12.87 1.88
N GLY A 86 -7.05 11.89 2.77
CA GLY A 86 -5.90 11.20 3.36
C GLY A 86 -5.05 10.47 2.31
N LEU A 87 -5.69 9.81 1.34
CA LEU A 87 -4.97 9.12 0.25
C LEU A 87 -4.37 10.09 -0.76
N ILE A 88 -5.15 11.08 -1.22
CA ILE A 88 -4.75 12.00 -2.30
C ILE A 88 -3.76 13.07 -1.81
N PHE A 89 -3.95 13.60 -0.61
CA PHE A 89 -3.12 14.70 -0.08
C PHE A 89 -2.29 14.28 1.13
N GLY A 90 -2.88 13.54 2.07
CA GLY A 90 -2.19 13.15 3.30
C GLY A 90 -0.91 12.35 3.03
N LYS A 91 -1.01 11.28 2.24
CA LYS A 91 0.14 10.42 1.92
C LYS A 91 1.21 11.14 1.10
N PRO A 92 0.90 11.84 -0.01
CA PRO A 92 1.95 12.50 -0.78
C PRO A 92 2.62 13.63 -0.01
N PHE A 93 1.84 14.42 0.74
CA PHE A 93 2.38 15.50 1.55
C PHE A 93 3.23 14.97 2.72
N GLY A 94 2.79 13.88 3.38
CA GLY A 94 3.56 13.23 4.44
C GLY A 94 4.89 12.67 3.93
N ILE A 95 4.89 11.99 2.78
CA ILE A 95 6.11 11.46 2.16
C ILE A 95 7.06 12.61 1.78
N LEU A 96 6.56 13.64 1.09
CA LEU A 96 7.36 14.79 0.70
C LEU A 96 7.96 15.52 1.90
N LEU A 97 7.16 15.76 2.92
CA LEU A 97 7.59 16.47 4.12
C LEU A 97 8.64 15.68 4.87
N LEU A 98 8.42 14.38 5.11
CA LEU A 98 9.39 13.54 5.80
C LEU A 98 10.68 13.41 4.99
N SER A 99 10.60 13.19 3.67
CA SER A 99 11.80 13.18 2.81
C SER A 99 12.54 14.52 2.86
N TRP A 100 11.83 15.64 2.82
CA TRP A 100 12.43 16.97 2.92
C TRP A 100 13.11 17.21 4.26
N VAL A 101 12.47 16.83 5.37
CA VAL A 101 13.05 16.93 6.70
C VAL A 101 14.30 16.04 6.82
N SER A 102 14.25 14.79 6.35
CA SER A 102 15.39 13.87 6.39
C SER A 102 16.59 14.40 5.60
N VAL A 103 16.36 14.98 4.42
CA VAL A 103 17.42 15.59 3.62
C VAL A 103 17.97 16.85 4.29
N LYS A 104 17.09 17.71 4.83
CA LYS A 104 17.50 18.94 5.52
C LYS A 104 18.31 18.65 6.79
N MET A 105 17.97 17.58 7.51
CA MET A 105 18.71 17.11 8.70
C MET A 105 19.97 16.31 8.34
N ARG A 106 20.30 16.14 7.05
CA ARG A 106 21.44 15.33 6.57
C ARG A 106 21.38 13.87 7.03
N LEU A 107 20.18 13.36 7.33
CA LEU A 107 19.94 11.94 7.64
C LEU A 107 19.87 11.08 6.37
N ALA A 108 19.57 11.70 5.22
CA ALA A 108 19.51 11.07 3.92
C ALA A 108 19.95 12.05 2.82
N ASN A 109 20.39 11.52 1.68
CA ASN A 109 20.73 12.32 0.50
C ASN A 109 19.80 11.95 -0.66
N LEU A 110 19.54 12.92 -1.54
CA LEU A 110 18.86 12.63 -2.80
C LEU A 110 19.77 11.75 -3.67
N PRO A 111 19.26 10.64 -4.23
CA PRO A 111 20.03 9.84 -5.18
C PRO A 111 20.43 10.63 -6.42
N GLU A 112 21.53 10.25 -7.05
CA GLU A 112 21.99 10.86 -8.30
C GLU A 112 20.91 10.73 -9.40
N GLY A 113 20.66 11.82 -10.13
CA GLY A 113 19.63 11.88 -11.17
C GLY A 113 18.18 12.06 -10.66
N ILE A 114 17.95 12.06 -9.34
CA ILE A 114 16.61 12.24 -8.77
C ILE A 114 16.35 13.69 -8.36
N ARG A 115 15.34 14.32 -8.96
CA ARG A 115 14.83 15.65 -8.58
C ARG A 115 13.65 15.53 -7.60
N TRP A 116 13.33 16.61 -6.89
CA TRP A 116 12.16 16.69 -6.00
C TRP A 116 10.83 16.33 -6.67
N VAL A 117 10.70 16.55 -7.99
CA VAL A 117 9.51 16.16 -8.76
C VAL A 117 9.34 14.64 -8.80
N HIS A 118 10.42 13.86 -8.85
CA HIS A 118 10.34 12.40 -8.77
C HIS A 118 9.84 11.97 -7.39
N ILE A 119 10.31 12.61 -6.31
CA ILE A 119 9.84 12.33 -4.95
C ILE A 119 8.35 12.68 -4.80
N ALA A 120 7.91 13.79 -5.40
CA ALA A 120 6.49 14.14 -5.44
C ALA A 120 5.66 13.09 -6.19
N GLY A 121 6.14 12.64 -7.35
CA GLY A 121 5.49 11.58 -8.14
C GLY A 121 5.40 10.26 -7.38
N VAL A 122 6.50 9.83 -6.74
CA VAL A 122 6.53 8.63 -5.88
C VAL A 122 5.64 8.81 -4.65
N GLY A 123 5.57 10.02 -4.08
CA GLY A 123 4.65 10.36 -3.00
C GLY A 123 3.19 10.17 -3.40
N CYS A 124 2.81 10.63 -4.60
CA CYS A 124 1.49 10.38 -5.19
C CYS A 124 1.22 8.88 -5.41
N LEU A 125 2.20 8.11 -5.88
CA LEU A 125 2.05 6.65 -5.98
C LEU A 125 1.91 5.99 -4.60
N GLY A 126 2.57 6.53 -3.56
CA GLY A 126 2.39 6.09 -2.17
C GLY A 126 0.97 6.32 -1.62
N GLY A 127 0.20 7.21 -2.26
CA GLY A 127 -1.23 7.44 -2.06
C GLY A 127 -2.15 6.31 -2.57
N VAL A 128 -1.64 5.36 -3.35
CA VAL A 128 -2.40 4.19 -3.82
C VAL A 128 -2.57 3.20 -2.67
N GLY A 129 -3.65 3.37 -1.89
CA GLY A 129 -3.95 2.54 -0.74
C GLY A 129 -4.64 1.21 -1.08
N PHE A 130 -5.35 1.16 -2.22
CA PHE A 130 -6.21 0.07 -2.70
C PHE A 130 -6.36 -1.14 -1.75
N THR A 131 -5.61 -2.22 -1.94
CA THR A 131 -5.81 -3.48 -1.18
C THR A 131 -5.55 -3.34 0.32
N MET A 132 -4.47 -2.67 0.73
CA MET A 132 -4.16 -2.48 2.15
C MET A 132 -5.17 -1.56 2.84
N ALA A 133 -5.64 -0.53 2.15
CA ALA A 133 -6.67 0.36 2.69
C ALA A 133 -8.04 -0.33 2.76
N LEU A 134 -8.39 -1.17 1.77
CA LEU A 134 -9.61 -1.99 1.81
C LEU A 134 -9.57 -2.98 2.98
N PHE A 135 -8.41 -3.61 3.22
CA PHE A 135 -8.19 -4.49 4.36
C PHE A 135 -8.37 -3.76 5.70
N ILE A 136 -7.73 -2.60 5.86
CA ILE A 136 -7.86 -1.80 7.09
C ILE A 136 -9.29 -1.29 7.28
N ALA A 137 -9.97 -0.87 6.21
CA ALA A 137 -11.36 -0.42 6.30
C ALA A 137 -12.31 -1.51 6.80
N ASN A 138 -12.15 -2.76 6.33
CA ASN A 138 -12.92 -3.91 6.82
C ASN A 138 -12.68 -4.18 8.33
N LEU A 139 -11.46 -3.96 8.81
CA LEU A 139 -11.12 -4.20 10.22
C LEU A 139 -11.57 -3.05 11.15
N ALA A 140 -11.58 -1.82 10.63
CA ALA A 140 -11.75 -0.62 11.43
C ALA A 140 -13.18 -0.08 11.46
N LEU A 141 -14.04 -0.46 10.50
CA LEU A 141 -15.36 0.15 10.31
C LEU A 141 -16.49 -0.88 10.42
N LEU A 142 -17.67 -0.38 10.80
CA LEU A 142 -18.90 -1.17 10.77
C LEU A 142 -19.41 -1.33 9.33
N PRO A 143 -20.18 -2.38 9.00
CA PRO A 143 -20.61 -2.68 7.63
C PRO A 143 -21.30 -1.53 6.90
N GLN A 144 -22.08 -0.70 7.63
CA GLN A 144 -22.79 0.45 7.06
C GLN A 144 -21.84 1.60 6.67
N GLN A 145 -20.70 1.71 7.34
CA GLN A 145 -19.71 2.76 7.14
C GLN A 145 -18.62 2.35 6.13
N GLU A 146 -18.35 1.06 6.05
CA GLU A 146 -17.36 0.45 5.18
C GLU A 146 -17.59 0.79 3.70
N VAL A 147 -18.84 0.85 3.26
CA VAL A 147 -19.21 1.19 1.88
C VAL A 147 -18.68 2.56 1.45
N TYR A 148 -18.76 3.57 2.33
CA TYR A 148 -18.24 4.91 2.06
C TYR A 148 -16.72 4.92 1.98
N ALA A 149 -16.05 4.16 2.86
CA ALA A 149 -14.60 4.04 2.86
C ALA A 149 -14.09 3.30 1.61
N LYS A 150 -14.70 2.17 1.25
CA LYS A 150 -14.32 1.40 0.05
C LYS A 150 -14.43 2.24 -1.22
N THR A 151 -15.52 2.99 -1.37
CA THR A 151 -15.72 3.89 -2.51
C THR A 151 -14.63 4.98 -2.55
N ALA A 152 -14.34 5.61 -1.41
CA ALA A 152 -13.27 6.60 -1.30
C ALA A 152 -11.89 6.02 -1.59
N ILE A 153 -11.61 4.78 -1.16
CA ILE A 153 -10.34 4.10 -1.39
C ILE A 153 -10.14 3.82 -2.87
N ILE A 154 -11.17 3.31 -3.56
CA ILE A 154 -11.10 3.00 -4.98
C ILE A 154 -10.88 4.28 -5.79
N LEU A 155 -11.70 5.30 -5.57
CA LEU A 155 -11.60 6.59 -6.27
C LEU A 155 -10.30 7.31 -5.94
N GLY A 156 -9.95 7.40 -4.66
CA GLY A 156 -8.74 8.06 -4.19
C GLY A 156 -7.47 7.37 -4.71
N SER A 157 -7.44 6.05 -4.73
CA SER A 157 -6.31 5.29 -5.30
C SER A 157 -6.18 5.49 -6.80
N LEU A 158 -7.29 5.55 -7.53
CA LEU A 158 -7.29 5.83 -8.97
C LEU A 158 -6.76 7.24 -9.26
N VAL A 159 -7.23 8.26 -8.52
CA VAL A 159 -6.77 9.64 -8.66
C VAL A 159 -5.30 9.76 -8.29
N SER A 160 -4.87 9.20 -7.17
CA SER A 160 -3.48 9.28 -6.72
C SER A 160 -2.53 8.53 -7.66
N GLY A 161 -2.94 7.37 -8.16
CA GLY A 161 -2.16 6.58 -9.13
C GLY A 161 -2.03 7.26 -10.48
N THR A 162 -3.12 7.84 -11.00
CA THR A 162 -3.09 8.57 -12.28
C THR A 162 -2.24 9.85 -12.17
N LEU A 163 -2.40 10.63 -11.10
CA LEU A 163 -1.56 11.81 -10.84
C LEU A 163 -0.09 11.42 -10.71
N GLY A 164 0.22 10.40 -9.91
CA GLY A 164 1.59 9.91 -9.74
C GLY A 164 2.22 9.46 -11.06
N ALA A 165 1.48 8.70 -11.87
CA ALA A 165 1.94 8.26 -13.18
C ALA A 165 2.21 9.43 -14.14
N ILE A 166 1.32 10.43 -14.18
CA ILE A 166 1.49 11.62 -15.03
C ILE A 166 2.71 12.44 -14.60
N VAL A 167 2.84 12.71 -13.29
CA VAL A 167 3.96 13.48 -12.74
C VAL A 167 5.28 12.78 -13.04
N LEU A 168 5.34 11.47 -12.80
CA LEU A 168 6.55 10.68 -12.99
C LEU A 168 6.93 10.58 -14.47
N ARG A 169 5.95 10.38 -15.37
CA ARG A 169 6.17 10.35 -16.82
C ARG A 169 6.74 11.69 -17.32
N ARG A 170 6.23 12.82 -16.84
CA ARG A 170 6.75 14.16 -17.20
C ARG A 170 8.13 14.42 -16.62
N ALA A 171 8.38 13.95 -15.40
CA ALA A 171 9.65 14.16 -14.73
C ALA A 171 10.80 13.41 -15.44
N PHE A 172 10.56 12.16 -15.86
CA PHE A 172 11.52 11.39 -16.66
C PHE A 172 11.65 11.90 -18.10
N ALA A 173 10.59 12.42 -18.72
CA ALA A 173 10.68 13.02 -20.06
C ALA A 173 11.46 14.35 -20.10
N SER A 174 11.69 14.97 -18.95
CA SER A 174 12.41 16.25 -18.80
C SER A 174 13.86 16.07 -18.30
N SER A 175 14.32 14.85 -18.07
CA SER A 175 15.68 14.53 -17.58
C SER A 175 16.51 13.95 -18.71
#